data_AF-A0A1E7EM99-F1
#
_entry.id   AF-A0A1E7EM99-F1
#
_cell.length_a   1.000
_cell.length_b   1.000
_cell.length_c   1.000
_cell.angle_alpha   90.00
_cell.angle_beta   90.00
_cell.angle_gamma   90.00
#
_symmetry.space_group_name_H-M   'P 1'
#
loop_
_entity.id
_entity.type
_entity.pdbx_description
1 polymer ?
#
loop_
_entity_poly.entity_id
_entity_poly.type
_entity_poly.pdbx_seq_one_letter_code
_entity_poly.pdbx_strand_id
1 'polypeptide(L)'
;MSIIFIIVVMVSIMGTALLTREITYQQQINDLEMELNILKRKNKAVITKNKKDSSTIPNTPLTPPPPQQQQQTKNNQQEEIKIEFLPYQNLQRGAPPDFFSAAWWQNKERFLKLDIDKYIQIVEDDAMKPVLKVGNGIKDCRMPKDWLDFCVEHLSKWWKIDKRNYTMYYAVGKLQIYIQTSLRSMSSSSTSAATSSQLTSTSISTGEMSSTLAIIPVGVNTNDDISRQVWVMGLAATITSLLKHGVGRVVVVGYYKYDPILTRKAFRYILRHHPEYQQYQYELKNNNKSSGATTRSANDMIDYFVPELNYDTNSSIHEPFSVKYGETELAYVHTNDVKTTAVATNIPKGALKGLKTALTGNTTSDDIIAWLGSDNHDKYKYIYLTEADQILNTRLDALTGPAYKKELDDGRIIVPHRLQPIPHALDLDGIALPPPGPNDKRSIKKNVIDGLSETEEFVHDLDIQTDRCCDTNQHLSSRKKYGMTHFWWMHGFGRENTFDYLKEYDFMRLIQGTGIVLLAATEHSRKCHPIINERNSCPNHVVRSS
;
A
#
# COMPACT_ATOMS: atom_id res chain seq x y z
N MET A 1 -43.39 25.23 -32.56
CA MET A 1 -42.29 24.78 -33.45
C MET A 1 -40.90 24.93 -32.84
N SER A 2 -40.62 25.91 -31.97
CA SER A 2 -39.25 26.18 -31.49
C SER A 2 -38.62 25.11 -30.59
N ILE A 3 -39.39 24.34 -29.81
CA ILE A 3 -38.85 23.33 -28.89
C ILE A 3 -38.34 22.08 -29.64
N ILE A 4 -39.05 21.65 -30.68
CA ILE A 4 -38.67 20.48 -31.48
C ILE A 4 -37.35 20.75 -32.23
N PHE A 5 -37.17 21.98 -32.73
CA PHE A 5 -35.92 22.38 -33.40
C PHE A 5 -34.71 22.34 -32.45
N ILE A 6 -34.87 22.80 -31.20
CA ILE A 6 -33.80 22.76 -30.19
C ILE A 6 -33.40 21.32 -29.85
N ILE A 7 -34.37 20.41 -29.72
CA ILE A 7 -34.10 19.00 -29.42
C ILE A 7 -33.33 18.34 -30.57
N VAL A 8 -33.73 18.58 -31.83
CA VAL A 8 -33.04 18.01 -33.00
C VAL A 8 -31.60 18.53 -33.10
N VAL A 9 -31.37 19.81 -32.82
CA VAL A 9 -30.01 20.40 -32.81
C VAL A 9 -29.16 19.79 -31.70
N MET A 10 -29.70 19.61 -30.48
CA MET A 10 -28.96 19.00 -29.38
C MET A 10 -28.61 17.53 -29.63
N VAL A 11 -29.53 16.74 -30.19
CA VAL A 11 -29.27 15.34 -30.54
C VAL A 11 -28.18 15.24 -31.62
N SER A 12 -28.17 16.15 -32.59
CA SER A 12 -27.15 16.18 -33.65
C SER A 12 -25.76 16.58 -33.13
N ILE A 13 -25.69 17.54 -32.20
CA ILE A 13 -24.44 17.94 -31.52
C ILE A 13 -23.91 16.80 -30.63
N MET A 14 -24.79 16.11 -29.88
CA MET A 14 -24.38 14.96 -29.07
C MET A 14 -23.91 13.79 -29.93
N GLY A 15 -24.57 13.53 -31.06
CA GLY A 15 -24.17 12.49 -32.01
C GLY A 15 -22.78 12.75 -32.62
N THR A 16 -22.51 13.98 -33.04
CA THR A 16 -21.19 14.38 -33.59
C THR A 16 -20.08 14.36 -32.54
N ALA A 17 -20.37 14.74 -31.29
CA ALA A 17 -19.42 14.64 -30.18
C ALA A 17 -19.07 13.17 -29.85
N LEU A 18 -20.06 12.27 -29.87
CA LEU A 18 -19.84 10.83 -29.65
C LEU A 18 -19.00 10.20 -30.78
N LEU A 19 -19.31 10.51 -32.05
CA LEU A 19 -18.53 10.03 -33.19
C LEU A 19 -17.07 10.49 -33.15
N THR A 20 -16.85 11.77 -32.82
CA THR A 20 -15.48 12.33 -32.72
C THR A 20 -14.68 11.63 -31.61
N ARG A 21 -15.34 11.30 -30.50
CA ARG A 21 -14.72 10.60 -29.38
C ARG A 21 -14.38 9.15 -29.74
N GLU A 22 -15.25 8.46 -30.47
CA GLU A 22 -15.01 7.09 -30.94
C GLU A 22 -13.87 7.02 -31.97
N ILE A 23 -13.81 7.97 -32.90
CA ILE A 23 -12.69 8.10 -33.85
C ILE A 23 -11.36 8.33 -33.10
N THR A 24 -11.36 9.19 -32.08
CA THR A 24 -10.17 9.47 -31.27
C THR A 24 -9.69 8.20 -30.54
N TYR A 25 -10.61 7.42 -29.97
CA TYR A 25 -10.26 6.16 -29.31
C TYR A 25 -9.70 5.13 -30.28
N GLN A 26 -10.27 5.01 -31.48
CA GLN A 26 -9.73 4.07 -32.45
C GLN A 26 -8.36 4.47 -32.98
N GLN A 27 -8.09 5.77 -33.12
CA GLN A 27 -6.76 6.26 -33.45
C GLN A 27 -5.75 5.88 -32.35
N GLN A 28 -6.10 6.05 -31.07
CA GLN A 28 -5.24 5.67 -29.95
C GLN A 28 -4.97 4.16 -29.88
N ILE A 29 -5.97 3.33 -30.17
CA ILE A 29 -5.80 1.87 -30.23
C ILE A 29 -4.82 1.49 -31.35
N ASN A 30 -4.98 2.07 -32.54
CA ASN A 30 -4.08 1.82 -33.68
C ASN A 30 -2.63 2.24 -33.39
N ASP A 31 -2.43 3.37 -32.71
CA ASP A 31 -1.10 3.86 -32.32
C ASP A 31 -0.43 2.91 -31.31
N LEU A 32 -1.18 2.41 -30.32
CA LEU A 32 -0.69 1.44 -29.35
C LEU A 32 -0.36 0.07 -29.98
N GLU A 33 -1.17 -0.41 -30.92
CA GLU A 33 -0.88 -1.65 -31.65
C GLU A 33 0.39 -1.53 -32.50
N MET A 34 0.63 -0.37 -33.09
CA MET A 34 1.84 -0.08 -33.85
C MET A 34 3.09 -0.09 -32.93
N GLU A 35 3.05 0.57 -31.77
CA GLU A 35 4.16 0.54 -30.80
C GLU A 35 4.47 -0.88 -30.31
N LEU A 36 3.43 -1.66 -29.99
CA LEU A 36 3.59 -3.04 -29.57
C LEU A 36 4.27 -3.90 -30.65
N ASN A 37 3.93 -3.67 -31.92
CA ASN A 37 4.56 -4.36 -33.04
C ASN A 37 6.03 -3.95 -33.23
N ILE A 38 6.39 -2.69 -33.00
CA ILE A 38 7.78 -2.22 -33.00
C ILE A 38 8.59 -2.92 -31.88
N LEU A 39 8.04 -3.01 -30.68
CA LEU A 39 8.69 -3.69 -29.54
C LEU A 39 8.90 -5.18 -29.80
N LYS A 40 7.89 -5.87 -30.37
CA LYS A 40 8.02 -7.29 -30.78
C LYS A 40 9.15 -7.50 -31.79
N ARG A 41 9.30 -6.59 -32.76
CA ARG A 41 10.41 -6.64 -33.75
C ARG A 41 11.77 -6.43 -33.09
N LYS A 42 11.90 -5.47 -32.18
CA LYS A 42 13.15 -5.22 -31.43
C LYS A 42 13.56 -6.44 -30.60
N ASN A 43 12.63 -7.05 -29.86
CA ASN A 43 12.93 -8.26 -29.08
C ASN A 43 13.35 -9.44 -29.95
N LYS A 44 12.69 -9.64 -31.10
CA LYS A 44 13.07 -10.70 -32.05
C LYS A 44 14.50 -10.49 -32.60
N ALA A 45 14.89 -9.24 -32.85
CA ALA A 45 16.25 -8.91 -33.30
C ALA A 45 17.31 -9.19 -32.22
N VAL A 46 17.04 -8.86 -30.95
CA VAL A 46 17.94 -9.15 -29.83
C VAL A 46 18.15 -10.66 -29.64
N ILE A 47 17.06 -11.44 -29.68
CA ILE A 47 17.13 -12.91 -29.57
C ILE A 47 17.93 -13.51 -30.73
N THR A 48 17.77 -12.97 -31.94
CA THR A 48 18.50 -13.45 -33.12
C THR A 48 19.99 -13.11 -33.06
N LYS A 49 20.35 -11.94 -32.49
CA LYS A 49 21.75 -11.53 -32.29
C LYS A 49 22.46 -12.40 -31.25
N ASN A 50 21.82 -12.64 -30.09
CA ASN A 50 22.38 -13.50 -29.04
C ASN A 50 22.57 -14.96 -29.50
N LYS A 51 21.75 -15.44 -30.44
CA LYS A 51 21.90 -16.79 -31.02
C LYS A 51 23.07 -16.90 -32.01
N LYS A 52 23.49 -15.79 -32.62
CA LYS A 52 24.59 -15.73 -33.59
C LYS A 52 25.96 -15.57 -32.93
N ASP A 53 26.01 -14.94 -31.76
CA ASP A 53 27.23 -14.74 -30.99
C ASP A 53 27.65 -15.97 -30.15
N SER A 54 26.81 -17.02 -30.12
CA SER A 54 27.07 -18.25 -29.34
C SER A 54 27.74 -19.39 -30.13
N SER A 55 28.13 -19.18 -31.40
CA SER A 55 28.65 -20.25 -32.28
C SER A 55 30.16 -20.22 -32.56
N THR A 56 30.99 -19.57 -31.75
CA THR A 56 32.45 -19.62 -31.93
C THR A 56 33.17 -19.75 -30.57
N ILE A 57 33.32 -20.98 -30.10
CA ILE A 57 34.23 -21.31 -29.00
C ILE A 57 35.51 -21.89 -29.61
N PRO A 58 36.70 -21.29 -29.41
CA PRO A 58 37.96 -21.89 -29.79
C PRO A 58 38.35 -23.00 -28.82
N ASN A 59 38.69 -24.17 -29.35
CA ASN A 59 39.26 -25.29 -28.60
C ASN A 59 40.59 -24.87 -27.96
N THR A 60 40.59 -24.67 -26.64
CA THR A 60 41.79 -24.41 -25.84
C THR A 60 42.04 -25.63 -24.93
N PRO A 61 43.29 -26.07 -24.71
CA PRO A 61 43.57 -27.29 -23.94
C PRO A 61 43.13 -27.17 -22.48
N LEU A 62 42.51 -28.25 -21.98
CA LEU A 62 41.97 -28.42 -20.63
C LEU A 62 43.05 -28.25 -19.55
N THR A 63 42.93 -27.20 -18.74
CA THR A 63 43.51 -27.16 -17.39
C THR A 63 42.73 -28.09 -16.45
N PRO A 64 43.41 -28.77 -15.51
CA PRO A 64 42.75 -29.68 -14.58
C PRO A 64 41.73 -28.93 -13.69
N PRO A 65 40.60 -29.56 -13.35
CA PRO A 65 39.58 -28.93 -12.55
C PRO A 65 40.14 -28.57 -11.16
N PRO A 66 39.79 -27.39 -10.62
CA PRO A 66 40.18 -27.03 -9.27
C PRO A 66 39.61 -28.05 -8.26
N PRO A 67 40.34 -28.32 -7.17
CA PRO A 67 39.90 -29.30 -6.17
C PRO A 67 38.51 -28.92 -5.67
N GLN A 68 37.60 -29.89 -5.72
CA GLN A 68 36.25 -29.78 -5.19
C GLN A 68 36.32 -29.33 -3.73
N GLN A 69 36.03 -28.04 -3.49
CA GLN A 69 35.84 -27.54 -2.14
C GLN A 69 34.64 -28.26 -1.56
N GLN A 70 34.88 -29.07 -0.53
CA GLN A 70 33.86 -29.69 0.29
C GLN A 70 32.90 -28.58 0.74
N GLN A 71 31.69 -28.57 0.18
CA GLN A 71 30.60 -27.71 0.65
C GLN A 71 30.28 -28.15 2.08
N GLN A 72 30.93 -27.49 3.05
CA GLN A 72 30.49 -27.52 4.43
C GLN A 72 29.06 -26.98 4.44
N THR A 73 28.10 -27.88 4.66
CA THR A 73 26.75 -27.57 5.09
C THR A 73 26.86 -26.83 6.42
N LYS A 74 27.08 -25.51 6.35
CA LYS A 74 26.86 -24.63 7.49
C LYS A 74 25.41 -24.81 7.87
N ASN A 75 25.20 -25.43 9.02
CA ASN A 75 23.91 -25.41 9.70
C ASN A 75 23.55 -23.93 9.91
N ASN A 76 22.76 -23.39 9.00
CA ASN A 76 22.17 -22.06 9.10
C ASN A 76 21.13 -22.13 10.22
N GLN A 77 21.59 -22.10 11.47
CA GLN A 77 20.74 -21.66 12.57
C GLN A 77 20.39 -20.22 12.26
N GLN A 78 19.16 -20.02 11.78
CA GLN A 78 18.59 -18.70 11.53
C GLN A 78 18.50 -18.01 12.90
N GLU A 79 19.45 -17.12 13.18
CA GLU A 79 19.44 -16.32 14.41
C GLU A 79 18.12 -15.54 14.48
N GLU A 80 17.45 -15.61 15.63
CA GLU A 80 16.20 -14.90 15.87
C GLU A 80 16.43 -13.38 15.76
N ILE A 81 15.65 -12.71 14.91
CA ILE A 81 15.76 -11.26 14.72
C ILE A 81 15.28 -10.56 15.99
N LYS A 82 16.22 -9.91 16.69
CA LYS A 82 15.89 -9.13 17.88
C LYS A 82 15.36 -7.75 17.50
N ILE A 83 14.10 -7.48 17.81
CA ILE A 83 13.47 -6.17 17.63
C ILE A 83 13.82 -5.24 18.80
N GLU A 84 14.36 -4.07 18.48
CA GLU A 84 14.66 -3.01 19.45
C GLU A 84 13.71 -1.83 19.21
N PHE A 85 13.18 -1.25 20.30
CA PHE A 85 12.34 -0.06 20.23
C PHE A 85 13.10 1.19 20.62
N LEU A 86 12.74 2.30 19.98
CA LEU A 86 13.25 3.63 20.34
C LEU A 86 12.83 4.00 21.77
N PRO A 87 13.74 4.60 22.57
CA PRO A 87 13.36 5.21 23.83
C PRO A 87 12.30 6.29 23.62
N TYR A 88 11.31 6.40 24.51
CA TYR A 88 10.22 7.38 24.35
C TYR A 88 10.74 8.83 24.30
N GLN A 89 11.91 9.11 24.91
CA GLN A 89 12.56 10.41 24.86
C GLN A 89 12.94 10.80 23.42
N ASN A 90 13.27 9.82 22.57
CA ASN A 90 13.54 10.06 21.16
C ASN A 90 12.27 10.32 20.36
N LEU A 91 11.09 9.94 20.87
CA LEU A 91 9.79 10.23 20.24
C LEU A 91 9.24 11.61 20.64
N GLN A 92 9.80 12.22 21.70
CA GLN A 92 9.48 13.58 22.14
C GLN A 92 10.29 14.66 21.42
N ARG A 93 11.39 14.28 20.75
CA ARG A 93 12.26 15.23 20.05
C ARG A 93 11.58 15.67 18.75
N GLY A 94 11.42 16.97 18.57
CA GLY A 94 10.75 17.57 17.41
C GLY A 94 9.31 18.00 17.70
N ALA A 95 8.90 19.10 17.05
CA ALA A 95 7.50 19.51 16.96
C ALA A 95 7.13 19.53 15.47
N PRO A 96 6.14 18.73 15.01
CA PRO A 96 5.38 17.71 15.76
C PRO A 96 6.21 16.49 16.20
N PRO A 97 5.68 15.62 17.08
CA PRO A 97 6.38 14.43 17.56
C PRO A 97 6.70 13.43 16.44
N ASP A 98 7.87 12.80 16.49
CA ASP A 98 8.38 11.88 15.45
C ASP A 98 7.57 10.59 15.26
N PHE A 99 6.60 10.30 16.12
CA PHE A 99 5.78 9.09 16.04
C PHE A 99 4.56 9.24 15.13
N PHE A 100 4.26 10.41 14.54
CA PHE A 100 3.10 10.52 13.67
C PHE A 100 3.28 9.67 12.40
N SER A 101 2.30 8.82 12.11
CA SER A 101 2.28 7.98 10.90
C SER A 101 0.90 7.79 10.29
N ALA A 102 -0.13 8.42 10.87
CA ALA A 102 -1.54 8.16 10.57
C ALA A 102 -1.96 6.66 10.69
N ALA A 103 -1.15 5.86 11.40
CA ALA A 103 -1.45 4.48 11.74
C ALA A 103 -1.02 4.15 13.16
N TRP A 104 -1.60 3.13 13.76
CA TRP A 104 -1.15 2.58 15.04
C TRP A 104 -1.69 1.17 15.25
N TRP A 105 -1.02 0.42 16.14
CA TRP A 105 -1.42 -0.90 16.59
C TRP A 105 -1.48 -0.91 18.12
N GLN A 106 -2.62 -1.27 18.70
CA GLN A 106 -2.77 -1.34 20.16
C GLN A 106 -3.74 -2.46 20.56
N ASN A 107 -3.72 -2.85 21.83
CA ASN A 107 -4.68 -3.81 22.33
C ASN A 107 -6.11 -3.24 22.46
N LYS A 108 -7.09 -4.13 22.41
CA LYS A 108 -8.53 -3.83 22.47
C LYS A 108 -8.89 -3.08 23.75
N GLU A 109 -8.35 -3.49 24.90
CA GLU A 109 -8.67 -2.89 26.20
C GLU A 109 -8.23 -1.42 26.30
N ARG A 110 -7.04 -1.10 25.77
CA ARG A 110 -6.55 0.27 25.67
C ARG A 110 -7.44 1.09 24.73
N PHE A 111 -7.77 0.55 23.56
CA PHE A 111 -8.66 1.21 22.62
C PHE A 111 -10.02 1.58 23.26
N LEU A 112 -10.63 0.67 24.02
CA LEU A 112 -11.92 0.91 24.68
C LEU A 112 -11.88 2.06 25.72
N LYS A 113 -10.71 2.38 26.28
CA LYS A 113 -10.52 3.51 27.21
C LYS A 113 -10.46 4.87 26.52
N LEU A 114 -10.34 4.91 25.19
CA LEU A 114 -10.32 6.16 24.43
C LEU A 114 -11.69 6.87 24.46
N ASP A 115 -11.72 8.09 24.98
CA ASP A 115 -12.87 8.98 24.86
C ASP A 115 -12.86 9.67 23.49
N ILE A 116 -13.50 9.01 22.51
CA ILE A 116 -13.47 9.39 21.10
C ILE A 116 -14.15 10.75 20.89
N ASP A 117 -15.31 10.97 21.50
CA ASP A 117 -16.07 12.22 21.33
C ASP A 117 -15.38 13.43 21.93
N LYS A 118 -14.63 13.25 23.02
CA LYS A 118 -13.82 14.30 23.62
C LYS A 118 -12.56 14.60 22.83
N TYR A 119 -11.82 13.58 22.42
CA TYR A 119 -10.46 13.77 21.93
C TYR A 119 -10.33 13.88 20.41
N ILE A 120 -11.22 13.27 19.62
CA ILE A 120 -11.12 13.23 18.16
C ILE A 120 -12.02 14.32 17.55
N GLN A 121 -11.45 15.50 17.31
CA GLN A 121 -12.18 16.64 16.76
C GLN A 121 -11.87 16.87 15.29
N ILE A 122 -10.61 16.75 14.89
CA ILE A 122 -10.17 16.81 13.49
C ILE A 122 -9.72 15.44 12.99
N VAL A 123 -9.45 15.32 11.68
CA VAL A 123 -9.06 14.04 11.07
C VAL A 123 -7.79 13.53 11.73
N GLU A 124 -6.75 14.36 11.84
CA GLU A 124 -5.43 14.01 12.37
C GLU A 124 -5.41 13.59 13.86
N ASP A 125 -6.47 13.89 14.60
CA ASP A 125 -6.57 13.50 16.00
C ASP A 125 -6.66 11.97 16.16
N ASP A 126 -7.19 11.25 15.16
CA ASP A 126 -7.38 9.80 15.18
C ASP A 126 -6.07 9.01 15.31
N ALA A 127 -4.97 9.56 14.82
CA ALA A 127 -3.66 8.97 14.88
C ALA A 127 -2.85 9.46 16.07
N MET A 128 -3.06 10.71 16.50
CA MET A 128 -2.28 11.30 17.59
C MET A 128 -2.88 11.03 18.97
N LYS A 129 -4.20 11.18 19.15
CA LYS A 129 -4.81 11.15 20.47
C LYS A 129 -4.86 9.77 21.11
N PRO A 130 -5.04 8.65 20.39
CA PRO A 130 -4.93 7.33 21.01
C PRO A 130 -3.55 7.10 21.66
N VAL A 131 -2.49 7.65 21.05
CA VAL A 131 -1.14 7.62 21.62
C VAL A 131 -1.05 8.57 22.81
N LEU A 132 -1.52 9.82 22.68
CA LEU A 132 -1.25 10.88 23.66
C LEU A 132 -2.18 10.92 24.88
N LYS A 133 -3.41 10.39 24.77
CA LYS A 133 -4.49 10.63 25.74
C LYS A 133 -4.94 9.38 26.50
N VAL A 134 -4.45 8.20 26.13
CA VAL A 134 -4.79 6.93 26.78
C VAL A 134 -3.55 6.40 27.54
N GLY A 135 -3.76 5.65 28.62
CA GLY A 135 -2.68 5.08 29.42
C GLY A 135 -1.69 6.13 29.94
N ASN A 136 -0.39 5.86 29.85
CA ASN A 136 0.68 6.80 30.19
C ASN A 136 1.04 7.75 29.02
N GLY A 137 0.14 7.89 28.04
CA GLY A 137 0.34 8.72 26.85
C GLY A 137 1.55 8.24 26.04
N ILE A 138 2.39 9.19 25.61
CA ILE A 138 3.58 8.91 24.79
C ILE A 138 4.59 7.94 25.42
N LYS A 139 4.59 7.77 26.76
CA LYS A 139 5.49 6.80 27.42
C LYS A 139 5.16 5.35 27.06
N ASP A 140 3.93 5.09 26.66
CA ASP A 140 3.49 3.78 26.16
C ASP A 140 3.72 3.62 24.65
N CYS A 141 4.19 4.67 23.95
CA CYS A 141 4.45 4.60 22.52
C CYS A 141 5.72 3.80 22.23
N ARG A 142 5.65 2.94 21.22
CA ARG A 142 6.73 2.11 20.74
C ARG A 142 6.86 2.26 19.24
N MET A 143 8.09 2.41 18.79
CA MET A 143 8.44 2.55 17.39
C MET A 143 9.80 1.86 17.23
N PRO A 144 9.97 0.92 16.29
CA PRO A 144 11.20 0.15 16.21
C PRO A 144 12.40 1.04 15.82
N LYS A 145 13.60 0.64 16.20
CA LYS A 145 14.85 1.34 15.87
C LYS A 145 15.26 1.14 14.41
N ASP A 146 15.01 -0.05 13.87
CA ASP A 146 15.11 -0.31 12.44
C ASP A 146 13.76 -0.01 11.80
N TRP A 147 13.74 0.89 10.82
CA TRP A 147 12.49 1.32 10.22
C TRP A 147 11.79 0.18 9.47
N LEU A 148 12.56 -0.77 8.93
CA LEU A 148 12.03 -1.90 8.16
C LEU A 148 11.38 -2.99 9.04
N ASP A 149 11.55 -2.91 10.36
CA ASP A 149 10.86 -3.79 11.30
C ASP A 149 9.36 -3.49 11.38
N PHE A 150 8.92 -2.23 11.19
CA PHE A 150 7.51 -1.84 11.11
C PHE A 150 7.35 -0.45 10.49
N CYS A 151 6.95 -0.39 9.22
CA CYS A 151 6.74 0.85 8.50
C CYS A 151 5.53 0.81 7.55
N VAL A 152 5.10 2.00 7.13
CA VAL A 152 4.08 2.18 6.09
C VAL A 152 4.62 3.06 4.98
N GLU A 153 4.44 2.66 3.73
CA GLU A 153 4.60 3.56 2.59
C GLU A 153 3.34 4.39 2.44
N HIS A 154 3.43 5.71 2.55
CA HIS A 154 2.28 6.62 2.52
C HIS A 154 2.14 7.36 1.18
N LEU A 155 1.14 6.96 0.40
CA LEU A 155 1.01 7.34 -1.01
C LEU A 155 0.25 8.65 -1.28
N SER A 156 -0.26 9.36 -0.28
CA SER A 156 -1.14 10.54 -0.49
C SER A 156 -0.56 11.63 -1.39
N LYS A 157 0.76 11.67 -1.58
CA LYS A 157 1.40 12.63 -2.48
C LYS A 157 1.30 12.28 -3.94
N TRP A 158 1.33 11.01 -4.30
CA TRP A 158 1.08 10.60 -5.67
C TRP A 158 -0.30 11.04 -6.14
N TRP A 159 -1.22 11.24 -5.19
CA TRP A 159 -2.58 11.73 -5.46
C TRP A 159 -2.64 13.26 -5.64
N LYS A 160 -1.60 13.97 -5.18
CA LYS A 160 -1.53 15.45 -5.14
C LYS A 160 -0.60 16.03 -6.21
N ILE A 161 0.26 15.23 -6.85
CA ILE A 161 1.43 15.73 -7.59
C ILE A 161 1.12 16.29 -8.99
N ASP A 162 0.03 15.94 -9.63
CA ASP A 162 -0.48 16.73 -10.75
C ASP A 162 -1.91 16.31 -11.05
N LYS A 163 -2.78 17.25 -11.45
CA LYS A 163 -4.09 16.91 -12.04
C LYS A 163 -3.95 16.35 -13.45
N ARG A 164 -2.73 16.32 -14.00
CA ARG A 164 -2.42 15.68 -15.27
C ARG A 164 -2.34 14.16 -15.06
N ASN A 165 -3.23 13.43 -15.74
CA ASN A 165 -3.49 11.99 -15.63
C ASN A 165 -2.27 11.05 -15.58
N TYR A 166 -1.09 11.44 -16.05
CA TYR A 166 0.08 10.57 -16.22
C TYR A 166 0.67 10.03 -14.91
N THR A 167 0.86 10.87 -13.90
CA THR A 167 1.42 10.45 -12.60
C THR A 167 0.47 9.48 -11.88
N MET A 168 -0.84 9.68 -12.06
CA MET A 168 -1.87 8.77 -11.56
C MET A 168 -1.82 7.41 -12.23
N TYR A 169 -1.66 7.33 -13.56
CA TYR A 169 -1.51 6.06 -14.26
C TYR A 169 -0.27 5.28 -13.82
N TYR A 170 0.84 5.99 -13.60
CA TYR A 170 2.05 5.37 -13.10
C TYR A 170 1.87 4.78 -11.71
N ALA A 171 1.34 5.58 -10.78
CA ALA A 171 1.05 5.12 -9.42
C ALA A 171 0.10 3.90 -9.46
N VAL A 172 -0.97 3.95 -10.28
CA VAL A 172 -1.86 2.81 -10.51
C VAL A 172 -1.09 1.58 -10.98
N GLY A 173 -0.21 1.71 -11.98
CA GLY A 173 0.60 0.60 -12.49
C GLY A 173 1.50 -0.03 -11.42
N LYS A 174 2.18 0.80 -10.61
CA LYS A 174 3.00 0.32 -9.48
C LYS A 174 2.19 -0.41 -8.43
N LEU A 175 1.01 0.12 -8.08
CA LEU A 175 0.10 -0.52 -7.12
C LEU A 175 -0.41 -1.87 -7.64
N GLN A 176 -0.74 -1.96 -8.93
CA GLN A 176 -1.14 -3.22 -9.55
C GLN A 176 -0.02 -4.26 -9.50
N ILE A 177 1.21 -3.88 -9.84
CA ILE A 177 2.39 -4.76 -9.77
C ILE A 177 2.62 -5.24 -8.33
N TYR A 178 2.54 -4.33 -7.36
CA TYR A 178 2.66 -4.66 -5.93
C TYR A 178 1.61 -5.67 -5.49
N ILE A 179 0.33 -5.43 -5.81
CA ILE A 179 -0.78 -6.31 -5.46
C ILE A 179 -0.55 -7.70 -6.06
N GLN A 180 -0.29 -7.79 -7.37
CA GLN A 180 -0.11 -9.06 -8.07
C GLN A 180 1.08 -9.86 -7.53
N THR A 181 2.21 -9.20 -7.29
CA THR A 181 3.42 -9.85 -6.79
C THR A 181 3.22 -10.35 -5.36
N SER A 182 2.58 -9.54 -4.51
CA SER A 182 2.28 -9.90 -3.12
C SER A 182 1.35 -11.10 -3.04
N LEU A 183 0.23 -11.10 -3.76
CA LEU A 183 -0.73 -12.21 -3.75
C LEU A 183 -0.10 -13.51 -4.29
N ARG A 184 0.74 -13.43 -5.34
CA ARG A 184 1.49 -14.60 -5.84
C ARG A 184 2.44 -15.17 -4.79
N SER A 185 3.16 -14.31 -4.06
CA SER A 185 4.10 -14.76 -3.02
C SER A 185 3.41 -15.45 -1.83
N MET A 186 2.22 -14.99 -1.46
CA MET A 186 1.39 -15.64 -0.44
C MET A 186 0.97 -17.05 -0.88
N SER A 187 0.66 -17.20 -2.17
CA SER A 187 0.18 -18.44 -2.76
C SER A 187 1.27 -19.51 -2.90
N SER A 188 2.51 -19.12 -3.19
CA SER A 188 3.63 -20.06 -3.25
C SER A 188 4.01 -20.63 -1.88
N SER A 189 3.73 -19.88 -0.82
CA SER A 189 4.07 -20.27 0.56
C SER A 189 3.16 -21.39 1.07
N SER A 190 1.89 -21.44 0.65
CA SER A 190 0.95 -22.49 1.08
C SER A 190 1.19 -23.85 0.40
N THR A 191 1.53 -23.87 -0.89
CA THR A 191 1.75 -25.14 -1.63
C THR A 191 2.97 -25.92 -1.10
N SER A 192 4.02 -25.21 -0.71
CA SER A 192 5.25 -25.83 -0.19
C SER A 192 5.03 -26.57 1.14
N ALA A 193 4.07 -26.11 1.96
CA ALA A 193 3.72 -26.77 3.21
C ALA A 193 2.95 -28.09 3.00
N ALA A 194 2.17 -28.21 1.92
CA ALA A 194 1.33 -29.38 1.67
C ALA A 194 2.10 -30.60 1.15
N THR A 195 3.26 -30.40 0.49
CA THR A 195 4.04 -31.51 -0.11
C THR A 195 5.05 -32.13 0.87
N SER A 196 5.33 -31.48 2.00
CA SER A 196 6.25 -31.97 3.04
C SER A 196 5.48 -32.62 4.20
N SER A 197 4.63 -33.60 3.88
CA SER A 197 3.71 -34.30 4.79
C SER A 197 4.39 -35.23 5.83
N GLN A 198 5.69 -35.11 6.07
CA GLN A 198 6.42 -36.01 7.00
C GLN A 198 7.35 -35.35 8.03
N LEU A 199 7.44 -34.02 8.12
CA LEU A 199 8.14 -33.37 9.23
C LEU A 199 7.22 -32.38 9.94
N THR A 200 6.81 -32.78 11.15
CA THR A 200 6.22 -31.98 12.24
C THR A 200 5.57 -30.66 11.81
N SER A 201 4.25 -30.66 11.82
CA SER A 201 3.36 -29.51 11.67
C SER A 201 3.60 -28.42 12.73
N THR A 202 4.72 -27.72 12.66
CA THR A 202 4.74 -26.30 13.00
C THR A 202 4.08 -25.61 11.83
N SER A 203 2.75 -25.71 11.76
CA SER A 203 1.94 -24.71 11.05
C SER A 203 2.50 -23.37 11.49
N ILE A 204 3.00 -22.57 10.57
CA ILE A 204 3.35 -21.17 10.84
C ILE A 204 2.08 -20.60 11.46
N SER A 205 2.04 -20.52 12.78
CA SER A 205 0.88 -19.99 13.48
C SER A 205 0.70 -18.62 12.87
N THR A 206 -0.49 -18.33 12.37
CA THR A 206 -0.86 -17.08 11.68
C THR A 206 -0.78 -15.84 12.58
N GLY A 207 0.06 -15.90 13.61
CA GLY A 207 0.62 -14.81 14.37
C GLY A 207 -0.41 -14.09 15.21
N GLU A 208 0.09 -13.18 16.03
CA GLU A 208 -0.73 -12.19 16.72
C GLU A 208 -1.58 -11.35 15.74
N MET A 209 -1.17 -11.25 14.48
CA MET A 209 -1.93 -10.59 13.41
C MET A 209 -3.28 -11.25 13.12
N SER A 210 -3.41 -12.57 13.22
CA SER A 210 -4.71 -13.24 13.09
C SER A 210 -5.73 -12.80 14.15
N SER A 211 -5.26 -12.35 15.31
CA SER A 211 -6.07 -11.76 16.38
C SER A 211 -6.21 -10.23 16.27
N THR A 212 -5.80 -9.64 15.15
CA THR A 212 -5.90 -8.21 14.87
C THR A 212 -7.09 -7.91 13.95
N LEU A 213 -7.87 -6.90 14.33
CA LEU A 213 -8.87 -6.26 13.48
C LEU A 213 -8.29 -4.94 12.97
N ALA A 214 -8.11 -4.82 11.66
CA ALA A 214 -7.68 -3.60 11.01
C ALA A 214 -8.86 -2.73 10.57
N ILE A 215 -8.76 -1.42 10.76
CA ILE A 215 -9.72 -0.43 10.31
C ILE A 215 -9.07 0.48 9.29
N ILE A 216 -9.76 0.69 8.17
CA ILE A 216 -9.35 1.59 7.09
C ILE A 216 -10.49 2.59 6.83
N PRO A 217 -10.44 3.81 7.40
CA PRO A 217 -11.35 4.88 7.02
C PRO A 217 -11.09 5.31 5.57
N VAL A 218 -12.17 5.40 4.76
CA VAL A 218 -12.12 5.81 3.35
C VAL A 218 -13.08 6.97 3.15
N GLY A 219 -12.59 8.04 2.51
CA GLY A 219 -13.38 9.23 2.23
C GLY A 219 -13.13 9.81 0.85
N VAL A 220 -13.76 9.24 -0.17
CA VAL A 220 -13.51 9.65 -1.55
C VAL A 220 -14.64 10.53 -2.07
N ASN A 221 -14.47 11.84 -1.91
CA ASN A 221 -15.40 12.84 -2.44
C ASN A 221 -14.90 13.41 -3.77
N THR A 222 -14.76 12.56 -4.79
CA THR A 222 -14.42 12.98 -6.16
C THR A 222 -15.30 12.30 -7.20
N ASN A 223 -15.67 13.08 -8.22
CA ASN A 223 -16.36 12.58 -9.41
C ASN A 223 -15.41 12.21 -10.55
N ASP A 224 -14.11 12.50 -10.39
CA ASP A 224 -13.10 12.16 -11.38
C ASP A 224 -12.79 10.66 -11.37
N ASP A 225 -13.01 9.99 -12.50
CA ASP A 225 -12.86 8.54 -12.61
C ASP A 225 -11.41 8.06 -12.42
N ILE A 226 -10.43 8.88 -12.82
CA ILE A 226 -9.01 8.54 -12.65
C ILE A 226 -8.64 8.61 -11.17
N SER A 227 -9.04 9.68 -10.47
CA SER A 227 -8.88 9.81 -9.03
C SER A 227 -9.54 8.63 -8.31
N ARG A 228 -10.76 8.24 -8.71
CA ARG A 228 -11.44 7.04 -8.16
C ARG A 228 -10.62 5.77 -8.39
N GLN A 229 -10.05 5.58 -9.58
CA GLN A 229 -9.23 4.41 -9.87
C GLN A 229 -7.97 4.37 -9.00
N VAL A 230 -7.31 5.52 -8.78
CA VAL A 230 -6.18 5.63 -7.85
C VAL A 230 -6.59 5.20 -6.45
N TRP A 231 -7.74 5.67 -5.95
CA TRP A 231 -8.26 5.25 -4.64
C TRP A 231 -8.61 3.77 -4.57
N VAL A 232 -9.19 3.18 -5.62
CA VAL A 232 -9.46 1.74 -5.67
C VAL A 232 -8.15 0.95 -5.57
N MET A 233 -7.13 1.33 -6.33
CA MET A 233 -5.84 0.63 -6.32
C MET A 233 -5.05 0.86 -5.04
N GLY A 234 -5.10 2.08 -4.48
CA GLY A 234 -4.52 2.39 -3.18
C GLY A 234 -5.13 1.54 -2.08
N LEU A 235 -6.46 1.52 -1.99
CA LEU A 235 -7.19 0.69 -1.03
C LEU A 235 -6.87 -0.80 -1.23
N ALA A 236 -6.86 -1.28 -2.47
CA ALA A 236 -6.55 -2.67 -2.77
C ALA A 236 -5.10 -3.03 -2.35
N ALA A 237 -4.14 -2.14 -2.57
CA ALA A 237 -2.75 -2.33 -2.15
C ALA A 237 -2.62 -2.34 -0.62
N THR A 238 -3.27 -1.40 0.06
CA THR A 238 -3.33 -1.36 1.53
C THR A 238 -3.90 -2.67 2.09
N ILE A 239 -5.05 -3.13 1.61
CA ILE A 239 -5.65 -4.40 2.05
C ILE A 239 -4.72 -5.58 1.74
N THR A 240 -4.12 -5.62 0.55
CA THR A 240 -3.16 -6.67 0.17
C THR A 240 -1.96 -6.71 1.11
N SER A 241 -1.47 -5.54 1.54
CA SER A 241 -0.41 -5.47 2.53
C SER A 241 -0.83 -6.07 3.87
N LEU A 242 -2.06 -5.85 4.34
CA LEU A 242 -2.57 -6.45 5.58
C LEU A 242 -2.78 -7.96 5.44
N LEU A 243 -3.27 -8.42 4.29
CA LEU A 243 -3.42 -9.85 3.98
C LEU A 243 -2.06 -10.57 4.01
N LYS A 244 -1.02 -9.97 3.44
CA LYS A 244 0.36 -10.51 3.45
C LYS A 244 0.88 -10.75 4.87
N HIS A 245 0.42 -9.96 5.84
CA HIS A 245 0.82 -10.06 7.24
C HIS A 245 -0.17 -10.86 8.11
N GLY A 246 -1.20 -11.46 7.51
CA GLY A 246 -2.10 -12.38 8.22
C GLY A 246 -3.10 -11.70 9.16
N VAL A 247 -3.51 -10.46 8.89
CA VAL A 247 -4.53 -9.77 9.68
C VAL A 247 -5.85 -10.55 9.64
N GLY A 248 -6.48 -10.81 10.79
CA GLY A 248 -7.68 -11.65 10.88
C GLY A 248 -8.94 -11.01 10.26
N ARG A 249 -9.09 -9.69 10.37
CA ARG A 249 -10.20 -8.97 9.74
C ARG A 249 -9.76 -7.59 9.28
N VAL A 250 -10.20 -7.17 8.10
CA VAL A 250 -10.02 -5.81 7.59
C VAL A 250 -11.39 -5.18 7.36
N VAL A 251 -11.68 -4.10 8.08
CA VAL A 251 -12.94 -3.35 7.98
C VAL A 251 -12.67 -2.01 7.30
N VAL A 252 -13.19 -1.85 6.09
CA VAL A 252 -13.19 -0.58 5.37
C VAL A 252 -14.41 0.23 5.79
N VAL A 253 -14.21 1.47 6.21
CA VAL A 253 -15.30 2.31 6.72
C VAL A 253 -15.50 3.52 5.84
N GLY A 254 -16.70 3.67 5.27
CA GLY A 254 -17.03 4.78 4.37
C GLY A 254 -18.17 5.66 4.88
N TYR A 255 -18.27 6.85 4.31
CA TYR A 255 -19.34 7.83 4.57
C TYR A 255 -19.99 8.37 3.29
N TYR A 256 -19.24 8.48 2.21
CA TYR A 256 -19.77 9.00 0.95
C TYR A 256 -20.48 7.91 0.15
N LYS A 257 -21.40 8.35 -0.71
CA LYS A 257 -22.17 7.48 -1.63
C LYS A 257 -21.28 6.55 -2.48
N TYR A 258 -20.07 6.98 -2.83
CA TYR A 258 -19.18 6.21 -3.71
C TYR A 258 -18.22 5.27 -2.97
N ASP A 259 -17.98 5.45 -1.68
CA ASP A 259 -17.07 4.61 -0.88
C ASP A 259 -17.40 3.10 -0.95
N PRO A 260 -18.68 2.64 -0.87
CA PRO A 260 -19.00 1.21 -0.98
C PRO A 260 -18.68 0.66 -2.38
N ILE A 261 -18.91 1.45 -3.43
CA ILE A 261 -18.61 1.07 -4.82
C ILE A 261 -17.11 0.91 -5.02
N LEU A 262 -16.31 1.86 -4.52
CA LEU A 262 -14.84 1.81 -4.60
C LEU A 262 -14.29 0.62 -3.82
N THR A 263 -14.83 0.37 -2.63
CA THR A 263 -14.43 -0.76 -1.77
C THR A 263 -14.72 -2.09 -2.45
N ARG A 264 -15.91 -2.27 -3.05
CA ARG A 264 -16.24 -3.49 -3.82
C ARG A 264 -15.32 -3.69 -5.02
N LYS A 265 -14.95 -2.60 -5.72
CA LYS A 265 -13.96 -2.68 -6.81
C LYS A 265 -12.59 -3.13 -6.30
N ALA A 266 -12.15 -2.64 -5.15
CA ALA A 266 -10.88 -3.03 -4.53
C ALA A 266 -10.91 -4.52 -4.14
N PHE A 267 -11.96 -4.96 -3.45
CA PHE A 267 -12.14 -6.37 -3.05
C PHE A 267 -12.18 -7.30 -4.27
N ARG A 268 -12.94 -6.95 -5.32
CA ARG A 268 -12.97 -7.72 -6.57
C ARG A 268 -11.60 -7.80 -7.24
N TYR A 269 -10.83 -6.71 -7.21
CA TYR A 269 -9.48 -6.73 -7.79
C TYR A 269 -8.57 -7.73 -7.06
N ILE A 270 -8.62 -7.75 -5.72
CA ILE A 270 -7.85 -8.69 -4.89
C ILE A 270 -8.29 -10.14 -5.16
N LEU A 271 -9.61 -10.41 -5.10
CA LEU A 271 -10.16 -11.76 -5.26
C LEU A 271 -9.89 -12.35 -6.64
N ARG A 272 -9.90 -11.55 -7.71
CA ARG A 272 -9.54 -12.01 -9.07
C ARG A 272 -8.11 -12.54 -9.18
N HIS A 273 -7.23 -12.16 -8.27
CA HIS A 273 -5.85 -12.62 -8.21
C HIS A 273 -5.63 -13.70 -7.15
N HIS A 274 -6.69 -14.19 -6.50
CA HIS A 274 -6.61 -15.37 -5.62
C HIS A 274 -6.35 -16.64 -6.46
N PRO A 275 -5.45 -17.55 -6.03
CA PRO A 275 -5.15 -18.77 -6.78
C PRO A 275 -6.36 -19.65 -7.04
N GLU A 276 -7.22 -19.85 -6.05
CA GLU A 276 -8.41 -20.69 -6.20
C GLU A 276 -9.36 -20.12 -7.26
N TYR A 277 -9.49 -18.79 -7.31
CA TYR A 277 -10.27 -18.14 -8.35
C TYR A 277 -9.64 -18.37 -9.74
N GLN A 278 -8.31 -18.27 -9.86
CA GLN A 278 -7.62 -18.54 -11.12
C GLN A 278 -7.73 -20.01 -11.56
N GLN A 279 -7.61 -20.95 -10.62
CA GLN A 279 -7.75 -22.38 -10.86
C GLN A 279 -9.16 -22.70 -11.34
N TYR A 280 -10.20 -22.18 -10.68
CA TYR A 280 -11.56 -22.37 -11.12
C TYR A 280 -11.83 -21.80 -12.52
N GLN A 281 -11.33 -20.59 -12.81
CA GLN A 281 -11.45 -20.00 -14.15
C GLN A 281 -10.78 -20.86 -15.23
N TYR A 282 -9.70 -21.56 -14.88
CA TYR A 282 -9.06 -22.53 -15.76
C TYR A 282 -9.91 -23.79 -15.96
N GLU A 283 -10.47 -24.36 -14.90
CA GLU A 283 -11.36 -25.53 -14.95
C GLU A 283 -12.63 -25.26 -15.76
N LEU A 284 -13.28 -24.10 -15.58
CA LEU A 284 -14.43 -23.66 -16.39
C LEU A 284 -14.09 -23.61 -17.88
N LYS A 285 -12.94 -23.02 -18.24
CA LYS A 285 -12.52 -22.92 -19.64
C LYS A 285 -12.25 -24.28 -20.27
N ASN A 286 -11.76 -25.25 -19.50
CA ASN A 286 -11.53 -26.61 -19.97
C ASN A 286 -12.83 -27.39 -20.11
N ASN A 287 -13.74 -27.29 -19.13
CA ASN A 287 -15.02 -27.99 -19.14
C ASN A 287 -15.94 -27.51 -20.28
N ASN A 288 -15.90 -26.22 -20.60
CA ASN A 288 -16.69 -25.64 -21.71
C ASN A 288 -16.19 -26.05 -23.10
N LYS A 289 -14.92 -26.45 -23.26
CA LYS A 289 -14.42 -26.98 -24.54
C LYS A 289 -14.94 -28.38 -24.84
N SER A 290 -15.30 -29.15 -23.81
CA SER A 290 -15.67 -30.56 -23.94
C SER A 290 -17.17 -30.82 -24.05
N SER A 291 -18.04 -29.91 -23.59
CA SER A 291 -19.45 -30.25 -23.37
C SER A 291 -20.45 -29.66 -24.36
N GLY A 292 -20.10 -28.67 -25.19
CA GLY A 292 -21.08 -27.99 -26.06
C GLY A 292 -22.28 -27.39 -25.29
N ALA A 293 -22.21 -27.36 -23.95
CA ALA A 293 -23.27 -26.95 -23.07
C ALA A 293 -23.25 -25.43 -22.94
N THR A 294 -24.44 -24.84 -22.90
CA THR A 294 -24.68 -23.41 -22.72
C THR A 294 -23.84 -22.87 -21.55
N THR A 295 -22.97 -21.93 -21.88
CA THR A 295 -22.03 -21.25 -20.99
C THR A 295 -22.76 -20.69 -19.77
N ARG A 296 -22.57 -21.30 -18.60
CA ARG A 296 -22.62 -20.55 -17.35
C ARG A 296 -21.42 -19.59 -17.35
N SER A 297 -21.71 -18.30 -17.20
CA SER A 297 -20.73 -17.24 -17.40
C SER A 297 -19.67 -17.30 -16.31
N ALA A 298 -18.43 -16.96 -16.64
CA ALA A 298 -17.39 -16.71 -15.63
C ALA A 298 -17.82 -15.63 -14.59
N ASN A 299 -18.84 -14.84 -14.92
CA ASN A 299 -19.49 -13.91 -13.99
C ASN A 299 -20.22 -14.63 -12.86
N ASP A 300 -20.85 -15.79 -13.08
CA ASP A 300 -21.67 -16.50 -12.08
C ASP A 300 -20.89 -16.87 -10.79
N MET A 301 -19.55 -16.94 -10.84
CA MET A 301 -18.70 -17.24 -9.68
C MET A 301 -17.96 -16.01 -9.13
N ILE A 302 -17.76 -14.96 -9.95
CA ILE A 302 -17.58 -13.62 -9.36
C ILE A 302 -18.79 -13.32 -8.51
N ASP A 303 -19.99 -13.71 -8.95
CA ASP A 303 -21.24 -13.52 -8.22
C ASP A 303 -21.36 -14.43 -6.99
N TYR A 304 -20.64 -15.55 -6.98
CA TYR A 304 -20.56 -16.42 -5.82
C TYR A 304 -19.61 -15.86 -4.74
N PHE A 305 -18.48 -15.26 -5.14
CA PHE A 305 -17.54 -14.61 -4.20
C PHE A 305 -17.91 -13.16 -3.87
N VAL A 306 -18.59 -12.47 -4.79
CA VAL A 306 -19.03 -11.08 -4.75
C VAL A 306 -20.23 -10.92 -5.72
N PRO A 307 -21.48 -11.20 -5.29
CA PRO A 307 -22.69 -11.11 -6.12
C PRO A 307 -22.65 -9.95 -7.12
N GLU A 308 -22.99 -10.20 -8.39
CA GLU A 308 -23.20 -9.17 -9.41
C GLU A 308 -24.26 -8.23 -8.87
N LEU A 309 -23.80 -7.20 -8.18
CA LEU A 309 -24.58 -6.03 -7.86
C LEU A 309 -24.77 -5.31 -9.19
N ASN A 310 -25.80 -5.73 -9.89
CA ASN A 310 -26.41 -4.98 -10.97
C ASN A 310 -26.97 -3.72 -10.30
N TYR A 311 -26.18 -2.65 -10.27
CA TYR A 311 -26.54 -1.45 -9.52
C TYR A 311 -27.60 -0.68 -10.26
N ASP A 312 -28.84 -1.02 -9.95
CA ASP A 312 -29.87 0.00 -9.94
C ASP A 312 -29.49 1.03 -8.86
N THR A 313 -29.30 2.27 -9.27
CA THR A 313 -28.67 3.37 -8.49
C THR A 313 -29.40 3.79 -7.20
N ASN A 314 -30.44 3.06 -6.77
CA ASN A 314 -31.51 3.63 -5.95
C ASN A 314 -31.82 2.98 -4.59
N SER A 315 -31.29 1.83 -4.14
CA SER A 315 -31.75 1.31 -2.82
C SER A 315 -30.81 0.58 -1.85
N SER A 316 -29.59 0.12 -2.19
CA SER A 316 -28.74 -0.60 -1.19
C SER A 316 -27.27 -0.17 -1.14
N ILE A 317 -26.96 1.06 -1.57
CA ILE A 317 -25.56 1.51 -1.69
C ILE A 317 -24.84 1.49 -0.32
N HIS A 318 -25.56 1.71 0.78
CA HIS A 318 -24.98 1.82 2.13
C HIS A 318 -25.02 0.52 2.95
N GLU A 319 -25.54 -0.57 2.40
CA GLU A 319 -25.60 -1.83 3.14
C GLU A 319 -24.19 -2.38 3.40
N PRO A 320 -23.88 -2.80 4.64
CA PRO A 320 -22.65 -3.52 4.95
C PRO A 320 -22.52 -4.78 4.11
N PHE A 321 -21.27 -5.18 3.83
CA PHE A 321 -20.99 -6.44 3.14
C PHE A 321 -19.63 -6.98 3.56
N SER A 322 -19.46 -8.30 3.49
CA SER A 322 -18.17 -8.94 3.72
C SER A 322 -17.90 -10.10 2.78
N VAL A 323 -16.62 -10.43 2.62
CA VAL A 323 -16.09 -11.51 1.79
C VAL A 323 -14.90 -12.15 2.52
N LYS A 324 -14.71 -13.47 2.38
CA LYS A 324 -13.53 -14.15 2.93
C LYS A 324 -12.40 -14.21 1.88
N TYR A 325 -11.17 -14.03 2.33
CA TYR A 325 -9.92 -14.24 1.57
C TYR A 325 -9.01 -15.11 2.44
N GLY A 326 -8.99 -16.42 2.18
CA GLY A 326 -8.37 -17.38 3.11
C GLY A 326 -8.96 -17.26 4.52
N GLU A 327 -8.09 -17.09 5.51
CA GLU A 327 -8.48 -16.90 6.92
C GLU A 327 -8.88 -15.46 7.29
N THR A 328 -8.64 -14.50 6.38
CA THR A 328 -8.98 -13.10 6.62
C THR A 328 -10.38 -12.79 6.12
N GLU A 329 -11.18 -12.09 6.92
CA GLU A 329 -12.44 -11.51 6.45
C GLU A 329 -12.26 -10.04 6.06
N LEU A 330 -12.70 -9.68 4.85
CA LEU A 330 -12.73 -8.31 4.34
C LEU A 330 -14.17 -7.80 4.44
N ALA A 331 -14.38 -6.67 5.10
CA ALA A 331 -15.70 -6.12 5.32
C ALA A 331 -15.76 -4.62 4.97
N TYR A 332 -16.95 -4.16 4.61
CA TYR A 332 -17.28 -2.75 4.48
C TYR A 332 -18.39 -2.39 5.45
N VAL A 333 -18.24 -1.25 6.11
CA VAL A 333 -19.28 -0.65 6.96
C VAL A 333 -19.47 0.82 6.59
N HIS A 334 -20.73 1.25 6.57
CA HIS A 334 -21.08 2.65 6.44
C HIS A 334 -21.23 3.29 7.83
N THR A 335 -20.63 4.47 8.04
CA THR A 335 -20.79 5.24 9.28
C THR A 335 -21.50 6.55 9.01
N ASN A 336 -22.39 6.97 9.92
CA ASN A 336 -23.07 8.27 9.86
C ASN A 336 -22.51 9.29 10.88
N ASP A 337 -21.75 8.83 11.87
CA ASP A 337 -21.30 9.65 13.00
C ASP A 337 -19.94 10.31 12.75
N VAL A 338 -19.87 11.07 11.67
CA VAL A 338 -18.64 11.71 11.20
C VAL A 338 -18.54 13.19 11.60
N LYS A 339 -19.60 13.78 12.14
CA LYS A 339 -19.63 15.22 12.43
C LYS A 339 -18.93 15.54 13.75
N THR A 340 -18.16 16.61 13.75
CA THR A 340 -17.57 17.18 14.98
C THR A 340 -17.90 18.67 15.09
N THR A 341 -17.51 19.29 16.20
CA THR A 341 -17.60 20.75 16.33
C THR A 341 -16.56 21.47 15.44
N ALA A 342 -15.48 20.77 15.06
CA ALA A 342 -14.36 21.35 14.30
C ALA A 342 -14.47 21.15 12.79
N VAL A 343 -15.01 20.01 12.33
CA VAL A 343 -15.13 19.68 10.90
C VAL A 343 -16.47 19.00 10.59
N ALA A 344 -16.97 19.22 9.37
CA ALA A 344 -18.23 18.64 8.93
C ALA A 344 -18.15 17.12 8.69
N THR A 345 -16.95 16.60 8.39
CA THR A 345 -16.74 15.18 8.09
C THR A 345 -15.40 14.71 8.63
N ASN A 346 -15.44 13.81 9.59
CA ASN A 346 -14.33 13.10 10.23
C ASN A 346 -14.63 11.61 10.21
N ILE A 347 -14.39 10.98 9.06
CA ILE A 347 -14.67 9.55 8.86
C ILE A 347 -13.88 8.66 9.84
N PRO A 348 -12.60 8.94 10.15
CA PRO A 348 -11.90 8.17 11.16
C PRO A 348 -12.57 8.20 12.53
N LYS A 349 -13.08 9.36 12.99
CA LYS A 349 -13.89 9.42 14.21
C LYS A 349 -15.08 8.46 14.14
N GLY A 350 -15.86 8.54 13.06
CA GLY A 350 -17.02 7.68 12.84
C GLY A 350 -16.66 6.20 12.80
N ALA A 351 -15.49 5.86 12.27
CA ALA A 351 -14.96 4.50 12.23
C ALA A 351 -14.59 3.98 13.63
N LEU A 352 -13.81 4.75 14.39
CA LEU A 352 -13.43 4.38 15.76
C LEU A 352 -14.66 4.28 16.66
N LYS A 353 -15.62 5.20 16.52
CA LYS A 353 -16.85 5.17 17.32
C LYS A 353 -17.72 3.97 16.99
N GLY A 354 -17.92 3.68 15.70
CA GLY A 354 -18.66 2.50 15.24
C GLY A 354 -18.06 1.20 15.77
N LEU A 355 -16.74 1.02 15.63
CA LEU A 355 -16.05 -0.15 16.21
C LEU A 355 -16.22 -0.22 17.72
N LYS A 356 -16.02 0.89 18.44
CA LYS A 356 -16.14 0.91 19.90
C LYS A 356 -17.55 0.50 20.34
N THR A 357 -18.58 1.02 19.69
CA THR A 357 -19.97 0.65 19.96
C THR A 357 -20.19 -0.85 19.73
N ALA A 358 -19.72 -1.40 18.61
CA ALA A 358 -19.82 -2.83 18.31
C ALA A 358 -19.08 -3.71 19.35
N LEU A 359 -17.84 -3.36 19.71
CA LEU A 359 -17.05 -4.09 20.71
C LEU A 359 -17.66 -4.06 22.12
N THR A 360 -18.42 -3.01 22.44
CA THR A 360 -19.13 -2.90 23.73
C THR A 360 -20.52 -3.52 23.72
N GLY A 361 -20.99 -4.06 22.58
CA GLY A 361 -22.34 -4.61 22.44
C GLY A 361 -23.46 -3.57 22.50
N ASN A 362 -23.14 -2.28 22.36
CA ASN A 362 -24.09 -1.17 22.49
C ASN A 362 -24.77 -0.81 21.14
N THR A 363 -25.01 -1.79 20.28
CA THR A 363 -25.66 -1.63 18.96
C THR A 363 -26.42 -2.91 18.58
N THR A 364 -27.05 -2.93 17.41
CA THR A 364 -27.80 -4.10 16.92
C THR A 364 -26.88 -5.30 16.64
N SER A 365 -27.43 -6.52 16.65
CA SER A 365 -26.67 -7.72 16.28
C SER A 365 -26.11 -7.65 14.86
N ASP A 366 -26.87 -7.07 13.92
CA ASP A 366 -26.44 -6.91 12.53
C ASP A 366 -25.23 -5.97 12.42
N ASP A 367 -25.23 -4.87 13.18
CA ASP A 367 -24.07 -3.97 13.25
C ASP A 367 -22.86 -4.67 13.89
N ILE A 368 -23.07 -5.44 14.96
CA ILE A 368 -21.99 -6.21 15.59
C ILE A 368 -21.38 -7.18 14.57
N ILE A 369 -22.20 -7.90 13.81
CA ILE A 369 -21.75 -8.82 12.76
C ILE A 369 -21.03 -8.06 11.62
N ALA A 370 -21.54 -6.91 11.21
CA ALA A 370 -20.90 -6.10 10.18
C ALA A 370 -19.48 -5.66 10.60
N TRP A 371 -19.33 -5.22 11.86
CA TRP A 371 -18.05 -4.77 12.40
C TRP A 371 -17.09 -5.90 12.76
N LEU A 372 -17.57 -6.98 13.40
CA LEU A 372 -16.73 -8.00 14.03
C LEU A 372 -16.76 -9.35 13.29
N GLY A 373 -17.71 -9.57 12.38
CA GLY A 373 -17.95 -10.84 11.68
C GLY A 373 -18.96 -11.71 12.43
N SER A 374 -19.36 -12.82 11.82
CA SER A 374 -20.35 -13.75 12.40
C SER A 374 -19.78 -14.69 13.47
N ASP A 375 -18.47 -14.83 13.52
CA ASP A 375 -17.77 -15.78 14.37
C ASP A 375 -17.46 -15.17 15.75
N ASN A 376 -16.80 -15.92 16.64
CA ASN A 376 -16.37 -15.46 17.97
C ASN A 376 -15.75 -14.05 17.97
N HIS A 377 -16.52 -13.03 18.39
CA HIS A 377 -16.10 -11.63 18.39
C HIS A 377 -14.91 -11.35 19.34
N ASP A 378 -14.73 -12.19 20.37
CA ASP A 378 -13.65 -12.05 21.34
C ASP A 378 -12.29 -12.47 20.79
N LYS A 379 -12.25 -13.07 19.60
CA LYS A 379 -10.99 -13.48 18.94
C LYS A 379 -10.05 -12.30 18.67
N TYR A 380 -10.59 -11.09 18.49
CA TYR A 380 -9.77 -9.91 18.26
C TYR A 380 -9.25 -9.34 19.58
N LYS A 381 -7.93 -9.43 19.76
CA LYS A 381 -7.18 -8.90 20.89
C LYS A 381 -6.59 -7.53 20.60
N TYR A 382 -6.31 -7.24 19.33
CA TYR A 382 -5.66 -6.01 18.90
C TYR A 382 -6.45 -5.28 17.82
N ILE A 383 -6.30 -3.97 17.79
CA ILE A 383 -6.87 -3.07 16.80
C ILE A 383 -5.73 -2.38 16.06
N TYR A 384 -5.76 -2.41 14.74
CA TYR A 384 -4.84 -1.69 13.87
C TYR A 384 -5.60 -0.61 13.09
N LEU A 385 -5.20 0.65 13.22
CA LEU A 385 -5.73 1.75 12.40
C LEU A 385 -4.72 2.06 11.30
N THR A 386 -5.20 2.27 10.08
CA THR A 386 -4.40 2.75 8.94
C THR A 386 -5.27 3.50 7.93
N GLU A 387 -4.66 4.09 6.91
CA GLU A 387 -5.35 4.84 5.85
C GLU A 387 -5.35 4.07 4.53
N ALA A 388 -6.23 4.43 3.59
CA ALA A 388 -6.36 3.71 2.32
C ALA A 388 -5.15 3.86 1.37
N ASP A 389 -4.24 4.81 1.61
CA ASP A 389 -2.95 5.03 0.92
C ASP A 389 -1.74 4.40 1.61
N GLN A 390 -1.93 3.65 2.69
CA GLN A 390 -0.82 3.17 3.50
C GLN A 390 -0.54 1.69 3.28
N ILE A 391 0.60 1.39 2.68
CA ILE A 391 1.05 0.02 2.46
C ILE A 391 1.95 -0.40 3.61
N LEU A 392 1.47 -1.36 4.42
CA LEU A 392 2.24 -1.93 5.52
C LEU A 392 3.41 -2.75 4.98
N ASN A 393 4.60 -2.41 5.43
CA ASN A 393 5.84 -3.12 5.17
C ASN A 393 6.49 -3.47 6.51
N THR A 394 6.70 -4.76 6.75
CA THR A 394 7.34 -5.25 7.96
C THR A 394 7.96 -6.62 7.73
N ARG A 395 8.97 -6.95 8.52
CA ARG A 395 9.55 -8.29 8.56
C ARG A 395 8.53 -9.25 9.16
N LEU A 396 8.22 -10.34 8.44
CA LEU A 396 7.26 -11.33 8.92
C LEU A 396 7.74 -11.96 10.23
N ASP A 397 9.03 -12.28 10.34
CA ASP A 397 9.66 -12.81 11.54
C ASP A 397 9.55 -11.84 12.74
N ALA A 398 9.51 -10.53 12.48
CA ALA A 398 9.32 -9.53 13.53
C ALA A 398 7.89 -9.59 14.09
N LEU A 399 6.88 -9.73 13.21
CA LEU A 399 5.47 -9.80 13.59
C LEU A 399 5.07 -11.10 14.29
N THR A 400 5.70 -12.22 13.93
CA THR A 400 5.48 -13.51 14.59
C THR A 400 6.31 -13.65 15.86
N GLY A 401 7.34 -12.81 16.03
CA GLY A 401 8.18 -12.78 17.22
C GLY A 401 7.47 -12.25 18.47
N PRO A 402 7.98 -12.61 19.67
CA PRO A 402 7.36 -12.22 20.95
C PRO A 402 7.46 -10.72 21.25
N ALA A 403 8.31 -9.97 20.54
CA ALA A 403 8.58 -8.56 20.84
C ALA A 403 7.33 -7.68 20.71
N TYR A 404 6.68 -7.66 19.54
CA TYR A 404 5.46 -6.85 19.37
C TYR A 404 4.31 -7.34 20.24
N LYS A 405 4.14 -8.66 20.32
CA LYS A 405 3.15 -9.30 21.18
C LYS A 405 3.24 -8.77 22.61
N LYS A 406 4.42 -8.87 23.20
CA LYS A 406 4.68 -8.48 24.57
C LYS A 406 4.34 -7.00 24.79
N GLU A 407 4.72 -6.13 23.87
CA GLU A 407 4.41 -4.71 23.99
C GLU A 407 2.90 -4.45 23.94
N LEU A 408 2.16 -5.11 23.04
CA LEU A 408 0.70 -4.98 22.95
C LEU A 408 -0.01 -5.56 24.19
N ASP A 409 0.41 -6.74 24.66
CA ASP A 409 -0.11 -7.36 25.89
C ASP A 409 0.14 -6.48 27.12
N ASP A 410 1.30 -5.82 27.18
CA ASP A 410 1.65 -4.83 28.23
C ASP A 410 0.82 -3.52 28.13
N GLY A 411 -0.13 -3.42 27.20
CA GLY A 411 -0.98 -2.23 27.03
C GLY A 411 -0.30 -1.05 26.34
N ARG A 412 0.79 -1.32 25.61
CA ARG A 412 1.52 -0.30 24.84
C ARG A 412 0.92 -0.14 23.45
N ILE A 413 1.33 0.92 22.76
CA ILE A 413 0.90 1.24 21.41
C ILE A 413 2.13 1.24 20.50
N ILE A 414 2.07 0.46 19.43
CA ILE A 414 3.12 0.39 18.42
C ILE A 414 2.71 1.29 17.26
N VAL A 415 3.64 2.11 16.79
CA VAL A 415 3.42 3.05 15.69
C VAL A 415 4.44 2.78 14.61
N PRO A 416 4.03 2.62 13.33
CA PRO A 416 4.97 2.37 12.24
C PRO A 416 5.75 3.63 11.87
N HIS A 417 6.93 3.45 11.29
CA HIS A 417 7.60 4.51 10.55
C HIS A 417 6.81 4.88 9.31
N ARG A 418 6.56 6.17 9.10
CA ARG A 418 5.89 6.66 7.89
C ARG A 418 6.92 6.99 6.82
N LEU A 419 7.09 6.08 5.87
CA LEU A 419 7.94 6.27 4.71
C LEU A 419 7.18 7.09 3.68
N GLN A 420 7.86 8.06 3.08
CA GLN A 420 7.25 8.93 2.09
C GLN A 420 7.81 8.61 0.69
N PRO A 421 7.04 7.88 -0.13
CA PRO A 421 7.25 7.83 -1.56
C PRO A 421 7.23 9.24 -2.16
N ILE A 422 8.21 9.51 -3.01
CA ILE A 422 8.35 10.74 -3.77
C ILE A 422 8.48 10.39 -5.26
N PRO A 423 8.00 11.21 -6.19
CA PRO A 423 8.34 11.02 -7.60
C PRO A 423 9.83 11.26 -7.78
N HIS A 424 10.51 10.26 -8.33
CA HIS A 424 11.92 10.33 -8.64
C HIS A 424 12.15 10.06 -10.14
N ALA A 425 13.29 10.50 -10.67
CA ALA A 425 13.65 10.31 -12.07
C ALA A 425 13.54 8.85 -12.52
N LEU A 426 14.16 7.96 -11.73
CA LEU A 426 14.21 6.51 -11.94
C LEU A 426 12.83 5.87 -11.98
N ASP A 427 11.84 6.46 -11.32
CA ASP A 427 10.48 5.95 -11.35
C ASP A 427 9.80 6.31 -12.67
N LEU A 428 10.11 7.47 -13.23
CA LEU A 428 9.45 8.00 -14.43
C LEU A 428 10.12 7.53 -15.74
N ASP A 429 11.24 6.80 -15.65
CA ASP A 429 11.91 6.24 -16.82
C ASP A 429 11.04 5.19 -17.52
N GLY A 430 10.88 5.34 -18.84
CA GLY A 430 10.03 4.48 -19.66
C GLY A 430 8.57 4.90 -19.74
N ILE A 431 8.13 5.91 -18.97
CA ILE A 431 6.84 6.57 -19.24
C ILE A 431 7.04 7.48 -20.44
N ALA A 432 6.45 7.12 -21.58
CA ALA A 432 6.35 8.02 -22.73
C ALA A 432 5.48 9.22 -22.32
N LEU A 433 6.13 10.27 -21.82
CA LEU A 433 5.46 11.54 -21.59
C LEU A 433 5.09 12.10 -22.98
N PRO A 434 3.86 12.57 -23.18
CA PRO A 434 3.50 13.20 -24.43
C PRO A 434 4.51 14.31 -24.73
N PRO A 435 4.84 14.55 -26.02
CA PRO A 435 5.69 15.66 -26.36
C PRO A 435 5.10 16.94 -25.74
N PRO A 436 5.94 17.82 -25.16
CA PRO A 436 5.46 19.08 -24.61
C PRO A 436 4.56 19.78 -25.63
N GLY A 437 3.41 20.31 -25.18
CA GLY A 437 2.57 21.10 -26.06
C GLY A 437 3.37 22.27 -26.65
N PRO A 438 2.98 22.84 -27.80
CA PRO A 438 3.75 23.88 -28.48
C PRO A 438 4.02 25.13 -27.61
N ASN A 439 3.26 25.32 -26.54
CA ASN A 439 3.43 26.40 -25.57
C ASN A 439 4.06 25.94 -24.23
N ASP A 440 4.26 24.64 -24.00
CA ASP A 440 4.84 24.10 -22.77
C ASP A 440 6.32 23.79 -23.00
N LYS A 441 7.19 24.82 -23.01
CA LYS A 441 8.64 24.66 -23.23
C LYS A 441 9.36 23.84 -22.14
N ARG A 442 8.65 23.34 -21.13
CA ARG A 442 9.23 22.59 -20.01
C ARG A 442 8.79 21.14 -20.11
N SER A 443 9.73 20.22 -20.33
CA SER A 443 9.42 18.80 -20.18
C SER A 443 8.97 18.56 -18.74
N ILE A 444 7.91 17.76 -18.55
CA ILE A 444 7.46 17.32 -17.21
C ILE A 444 8.65 16.76 -16.42
N LYS A 445 9.59 16.10 -17.12
CA LYS A 445 10.87 15.64 -16.58
C LYS A 445 11.60 16.80 -15.86
N LYS A 446 11.82 17.94 -16.53
CA LYS A 446 12.56 19.08 -15.97
C LYS A 446 11.87 19.80 -14.80
N ASN A 447 10.56 19.75 -14.65
CA ASN A 447 9.89 20.43 -13.52
C ASN A 447 9.78 19.55 -12.26
N VAL A 448 9.79 18.23 -12.42
CA VAL A 448 9.67 17.27 -11.30
C VAL A 448 11.05 16.77 -10.84
N ILE A 449 12.05 16.80 -11.72
CA ILE A 449 13.27 15.97 -11.55
C ILE A 449 14.59 16.78 -11.54
N ASP A 450 14.65 18.03 -12.02
CA ASP A 450 15.95 18.71 -12.28
C ASP A 450 16.89 18.77 -11.05
N GLY A 451 16.35 18.72 -9.82
CA GLY A 451 17.16 18.65 -8.60
C GLY A 451 17.30 17.26 -7.95
N LEU A 452 16.52 16.26 -8.40
CA LEU A 452 16.58 14.87 -7.92
C LEU A 452 17.39 13.95 -8.83
N SER A 453 17.61 14.31 -10.10
CA SER A 453 18.49 13.53 -10.97
C SER A 453 19.93 13.51 -10.45
N GLU A 454 20.37 14.60 -9.80
CA GLU A 454 21.68 14.67 -9.13
C GLU A 454 21.79 13.69 -7.95
N THR A 455 20.65 13.22 -7.42
CA THR A 455 20.60 12.29 -6.29
C THR A 455 20.40 10.83 -6.70
N GLU A 456 20.37 10.52 -8.00
CA GLU A 456 20.17 9.16 -8.52
C GLU A 456 21.19 8.14 -7.99
N GLU A 457 22.44 8.56 -7.76
CA GLU A 457 23.51 7.71 -7.22
C GLU A 457 23.28 7.26 -5.77
N PHE A 458 22.33 7.88 -5.06
CA PHE A 458 22.05 7.64 -3.64
C PHE A 458 20.75 6.87 -3.38
N VAL A 459 20.19 6.19 -4.40
CA VAL A 459 19.01 5.33 -4.22
C VAL A 459 19.44 3.93 -3.83
N HIS A 460 19.22 3.57 -2.57
CA HIS A 460 19.49 2.24 -2.04
C HIS A 460 18.29 1.30 -2.25
N ASP A 461 18.45 0.26 -3.06
CA ASP A 461 17.45 -0.81 -3.18
C ASP A 461 17.56 -1.72 -1.95
N LEU A 462 16.53 -1.70 -1.11
CA LEU A 462 16.49 -2.43 0.17
C LEU A 462 15.53 -3.62 0.09
N ASP A 463 16.05 -4.79 0.43
CA ASP A 463 15.27 -5.99 0.75
C ASP A 463 14.86 -5.95 2.22
N ILE A 464 13.55 -5.92 2.47
CA ILE A 464 13.00 -5.79 3.82
C ILE A 464 13.43 -6.93 4.76
N GLN A 465 13.78 -8.11 4.22
CA GLN A 465 14.16 -9.29 5.00
C GLN A 465 15.65 -9.30 5.39
N THR A 466 16.53 -8.61 4.65
CA THR A 466 17.99 -8.67 4.87
C THR A 466 18.61 -7.34 5.22
N ASP A 467 17.99 -6.24 4.78
CA ASP A 467 18.57 -4.90 4.84
C ASP A 467 17.89 -4.08 5.94
N ARG A 468 18.49 -2.96 6.33
CA ARG A 468 18.03 -2.11 7.44
C ARG A 468 17.92 -0.65 7.02
N CYS A 469 17.09 0.11 7.72
CA CYS A 469 17.05 1.57 7.65
C CYS A 469 17.12 2.07 9.09
N CYS A 470 18.35 2.26 9.57
CA CYS A 470 18.65 2.42 10.98
C CYS A 470 18.45 3.85 11.44
N ASP A 471 17.66 4.03 12.50
CA ASP A 471 17.41 5.34 13.06
C ASP A 471 18.70 6.02 13.52
N THR A 472 18.99 7.20 12.98
CA THR A 472 20.21 7.95 13.30
C THR A 472 20.02 8.90 14.48
N ASN A 473 18.77 9.11 14.93
CA ASN A 473 18.38 10.15 15.89
C ASN A 473 18.80 11.58 15.45
N GLN A 474 19.02 11.80 14.14
CA GLN A 474 19.35 13.09 13.55
C GLN A 474 18.15 13.71 12.82
N HIS A 475 18.10 15.04 12.80
CA HIS A 475 17.08 15.84 12.12
C HIS A 475 17.72 16.92 11.25
N LEU A 476 16.95 17.49 10.30
CA LEU A 476 17.36 18.71 9.60
C LEU A 476 17.60 19.85 10.60
N SER A 477 18.84 20.33 10.64
CA SER A 477 19.31 21.36 11.59
C SER A 477 18.57 22.69 11.47
N SER A 478 18.07 23.01 10.27
CA SER A 478 17.68 24.37 9.91
C SER A 478 16.27 24.48 9.32
N ARG A 479 15.27 23.70 9.77
CA ARG A 479 13.89 23.75 9.20
C ARG A 479 13.33 25.17 9.07
N LYS A 480 13.50 25.98 10.12
CA LYS A 480 13.05 27.39 10.15
C LYS A 480 13.78 28.28 9.12
N LYS A 481 15.07 28.00 8.85
CA LYS A 481 15.88 28.74 7.85
C LYS A 481 15.29 28.61 6.44
N TYR A 482 14.69 27.47 6.14
CA TYR A 482 14.03 27.20 4.87
C TYR A 482 12.56 27.66 4.85
N GLY A 483 12.11 28.41 5.86
CA GLY A 483 10.71 28.86 5.96
C GLY A 483 9.70 27.71 6.12
N MET A 484 10.15 26.53 6.54
CA MET A 484 9.32 25.34 6.58
C MET A 484 8.52 25.30 7.88
N THR A 485 7.20 25.51 7.77
CA THR A 485 6.28 25.50 8.91
C THR A 485 5.60 24.14 9.11
N HIS A 486 5.58 23.28 8.07
CA HIS A 486 4.89 21.97 8.07
C HIS A 486 5.82 20.85 7.55
N PHE A 487 5.30 19.94 6.72
CA PHE A 487 6.03 18.86 6.06
C PHE A 487 7.14 19.44 5.18
N TRP A 488 8.34 19.46 5.73
CA TRP A 488 9.51 20.15 5.19
C TRP A 488 9.80 19.76 3.72
N TRP A 489 9.65 18.48 3.39
CA TRP A 489 9.86 17.98 2.05
C TRP A 489 8.80 18.40 1.02
N MET A 490 7.69 19.01 1.44
CA MET A 490 6.71 19.60 0.51
C MET A 490 7.21 20.87 -0.16
N HIS A 491 8.21 21.56 0.40
CA HIS A 491 8.65 22.87 -0.09
C HIS A 491 9.36 22.81 -1.45
N GLY A 492 9.97 21.68 -1.80
CA GLY A 492 10.63 21.41 -3.08
C GLY A 492 9.69 20.87 -4.16
N PHE A 493 8.45 20.55 -3.81
CA PHE A 493 7.35 20.40 -4.76
C PHE A 493 6.47 21.68 -4.85
N GLY A 494 6.84 22.74 -4.11
CA GLY A 494 6.18 24.04 -4.09
C GLY A 494 6.76 25.03 -5.11
N ARG A 495 6.26 26.28 -5.13
CA ARG A 495 6.50 27.31 -6.18
C ARG A 495 7.96 27.59 -6.55
N GLU A 496 8.92 27.25 -5.70
CA GLU A 496 10.35 27.50 -5.93
C GLU A 496 11.08 26.31 -6.59
N ASN A 497 10.50 25.10 -6.62
CA ASN A 497 11.06 23.89 -7.24
C ASN A 497 12.54 23.58 -6.88
N THR A 498 13.04 24.03 -5.73
CA THR A 498 14.41 23.71 -5.30
C THR A 498 14.41 22.49 -4.38
N PHE A 499 15.08 21.42 -4.82
CA PHE A 499 15.24 20.19 -4.04
C PHE A 499 16.49 20.20 -3.15
N ASP A 500 17.16 21.36 -3.00
CA ASP A 500 18.46 21.47 -2.33
C ASP A 500 18.45 20.97 -0.88
N TYR A 501 17.33 21.10 -0.18
CA TYR A 501 17.21 20.65 1.20
C TYR A 501 17.03 19.13 1.32
N LEU A 502 16.73 18.42 0.21
CA LEU A 502 16.71 16.95 0.16
C LEU A 502 18.11 16.35 -0.02
N LYS A 503 19.10 17.13 -0.47
CA LYS A 503 20.48 16.67 -0.74
C LYS A 503 21.19 16.10 0.50
N GLU A 504 20.71 16.41 1.70
CA GLU A 504 21.25 15.86 2.95
C GLU A 504 20.69 14.47 3.34
N TYR A 505 19.83 13.88 2.51
CA TYR A 505 19.16 12.62 2.79
C TYR A 505 19.51 11.60 1.73
N ASP A 506 19.67 10.36 2.18
CA ASP A 506 19.71 9.20 1.29
C ASP A 506 18.30 8.94 0.74
N PHE A 507 18.25 8.21 -0.37
CA PHE A 507 17.02 7.69 -0.95
C PHE A 507 17.02 6.18 -0.85
N MET A 508 15.85 5.59 -0.77
CA MET A 508 15.73 4.14 -0.71
C MET A 508 14.54 3.65 -1.51
N ARG A 509 14.57 2.39 -1.91
CA ARG A 509 13.46 1.73 -2.61
C ARG A 509 13.25 0.36 -2.00
N LEU A 510 12.03 0.05 -1.60
CA LEU A 510 11.72 -1.28 -1.08
C LEU A 510 11.47 -2.24 -2.24
N ILE A 511 12.28 -3.29 -2.35
CA ILE A 511 12.15 -4.30 -3.41
C ILE A 511 10.81 -5.05 -3.29
N GLN A 512 10.38 -5.35 -2.07
CA GLN A 512 9.08 -5.99 -1.79
C GLN A 512 7.94 -5.01 -1.44
N GLY A 513 8.21 -3.71 -1.52
CA GLY A 513 7.21 -2.64 -1.38
C GLY A 513 6.65 -2.21 -2.73
N THR A 514 6.22 -0.95 -2.85
CA THR A 514 5.71 -0.43 -4.14
C THR A 514 6.78 -0.34 -5.22
N GLY A 515 8.05 -0.39 -4.83
CA GLY A 515 9.18 -0.14 -5.74
C GLY A 515 9.21 1.29 -6.26
N ILE A 516 8.62 2.24 -5.54
CA ILE A 516 8.74 3.69 -5.75
C ILE A 516 9.86 4.20 -4.85
N VAL A 517 10.61 5.20 -5.32
CA VAL A 517 11.65 5.82 -4.51
C VAL A 517 11.05 6.53 -3.29
N LEU A 518 11.66 6.26 -2.14
CA LEU A 518 11.35 6.79 -0.83
C LEU A 518 12.49 7.70 -0.39
N LEU A 519 12.13 8.71 0.40
CA LEU A 519 13.11 9.44 1.18
C LEU A 519 13.51 8.62 2.42
N ALA A 520 14.80 8.54 2.75
CA ALA A 520 15.29 7.94 4.01
C ALA A 520 15.04 8.87 5.21
N ALA A 521 13.82 9.43 5.28
CA ALA A 521 13.40 10.39 6.27
C ALA A 521 11.92 10.27 6.62
N THR A 522 11.56 10.65 7.84
CA THR A 522 10.16 10.82 8.23
C THR A 522 9.63 12.17 7.74
N GLU A 523 8.31 12.35 7.83
CA GLU A 523 7.66 13.63 7.56
C GLU A 523 8.11 14.76 8.51
N HIS A 524 8.75 14.40 9.62
CA HIS A 524 9.37 15.29 10.58
C HIS A 524 10.89 15.32 10.48
N SER A 525 11.45 14.98 9.32
CA SER A 525 12.86 15.17 8.97
C SER A 525 13.83 14.30 9.77
N ARG A 526 13.33 13.29 10.49
CA ARG A 526 14.18 12.34 11.19
C ARG A 526 14.84 11.44 10.15
N LYS A 527 16.14 11.21 10.26
CA LYS A 527 16.92 10.44 9.27
C LYS A 527 17.05 8.97 9.66
N CYS A 528 16.97 8.09 8.68
CA CYS A 528 17.55 6.75 8.78
C CYS A 528 18.80 6.63 7.92
N HIS A 529 19.66 5.68 8.26
CA HIS A 529 20.78 5.27 7.42
C HIS A 529 20.46 3.90 6.80
N PRO A 530 20.33 3.80 5.47
CA PRO A 530 20.11 2.53 4.78
C PRO A 530 21.38 1.65 4.82
N ILE A 531 21.24 0.38 5.18
CA ILE A 531 22.34 -0.57 5.31
C ILE A 531 21.97 -1.89 4.63
N ILE A 532 22.80 -2.34 3.68
CA ILE A 532 22.53 -3.51 2.82
C ILE A 532 23.21 -4.76 3.41
N ASN A 533 22.51 -5.90 3.40
CA ASN A 533 22.98 -7.23 3.83
C ASN A 533 23.38 -7.32 5.32
N GLU A 534 22.78 -6.52 6.21
CA GLU A 534 23.07 -6.57 7.65
C GLU A 534 21.87 -7.05 8.47
N ARG A 535 21.82 -8.35 8.78
CA ARG A 535 20.68 -8.94 9.51
C ARG A 535 20.67 -8.74 11.02
N ASN A 536 21.76 -8.34 11.67
CA ASN A 536 21.91 -8.65 13.10
C ASN A 536 21.59 -7.49 14.07
N SER A 537 21.87 -6.24 13.73
CA SER A 537 21.36 -5.09 14.53
C SER A 537 21.71 -3.77 13.87
N CYS A 538 20.89 -2.75 14.08
CA CYS A 538 21.33 -1.38 13.85
C CYS A 538 22.49 -1.05 14.79
N PRO A 539 23.69 -0.72 14.27
CA PRO A 539 24.84 -0.43 15.10
C PRO A 539 24.45 0.65 16.10
N ASN A 540 24.93 0.52 17.33
CA ASN A 540 24.90 1.62 18.28
C ASN A 540 25.86 2.67 17.72
N HIS A 541 25.38 3.52 16.82
CA HIS A 541 26.22 4.51 16.17
C HIS A 541 26.89 5.35 17.24
N VAL A 542 28.21 5.13 17.38
CA VAL A 542 29.15 6.15 17.81
C VAL A 542 28.97 7.26 16.79
N VAL A 543 28.41 8.39 17.21
CA VAL A 543 28.32 9.61 16.40
C VAL A 543 29.72 9.87 15.86
N ARG A 544 29.97 9.56 14.59
CA ARG A 544 31.17 10.08 13.92
C ARG A 544 30.92 11.58 13.82
N SER A 545 31.63 12.33 14.66
CA SER A 545 31.72 13.78 14.52
C SER A 545 32.30 14.06 13.14
N SER A 546 31.42 14.40 12.19
CA SER A 546 31.79 14.99 10.90
C SER A 546 32.26 16.42 11.10
#